data_AF-A0A3D4PAW9-F1
#
_entry.id   AF-A0A3D4PAW9-F1
#
_cell.length_a   1.000
_cell.length_b   1.000
_cell.length_c   1.000
_cell.angle_alpha   90.00
_cell.angle_beta   90.00
_cell.angle_gamma   90.00
#
_symmetry.space_group_name_H-M   'P 1'
#
loop_
_entity.id
_entity.type
_entity.pdbx_description
1 polymer ?
#
loop_
_entity_poly.entity_id
_entity_poly.type
_entity_poly.pdbx_seq_one_letter_code
_entity_poly.pdbx_strand_id
1 'polypeptide(L)'
;MFHYTALIWLPEIIDARQIRLGELPVDPELSYDQVPKGVNLTTNPSPETNIRIWAEVRIVDKTDVRLTVSIPENELVTFRQFRKKFNVREKYLKILCPYEERSKWFYVYRPISLEEIVKFERKEPNGKYKELTPADLNSLCIQIKQERDRAIDFKIITDGRLKGAKALRQREGVSPSWLLSKQEG
;
A
#
# COMPACT_ATOMS: atom_id res chain seq x y z
N MET A 1 -7.09 9.46 -9.39
CA MET A 1 -6.09 9.29 -8.31
C MET A 1 -5.66 7.84 -8.26
N PHE A 2 -4.58 7.51 -7.56
CA PHE A 2 -4.05 6.15 -7.46
C PHE A 2 -3.89 5.69 -6.01
N HIS A 3 -4.09 4.40 -5.77
CA HIS A 3 -3.67 3.68 -4.57
C HIS A 3 -2.61 2.65 -4.95
N TYR A 4 -1.52 2.61 -4.20
CA TYR A 4 -0.45 1.62 -4.36
C TYR A 4 -0.61 0.52 -3.32
N THR A 5 -0.69 -0.72 -3.78
CA THR A 5 -0.82 -1.89 -2.91
C THR A 5 0.31 -2.86 -3.17
N ALA A 6 0.68 -3.58 -2.12
CA ALA A 6 1.57 -4.72 -2.30
C ALA A 6 0.86 -5.81 -3.10
N LEU A 7 1.63 -6.49 -3.94
CA LEU A 7 1.13 -7.61 -4.74
C LEU A 7 0.47 -8.67 -3.88
N ILE A 8 1.07 -9.02 -2.74
CA ILE A 8 0.55 -10.01 -1.79
C ILE A 8 -0.84 -9.69 -1.24
N TRP A 9 -1.25 -8.42 -1.21
CA TRP A 9 -2.54 -7.99 -0.66
C TRP A 9 -3.63 -7.89 -1.73
N LEU A 10 -3.27 -7.93 -3.02
CA LEU A 10 -4.22 -7.82 -4.11
C LEU A 10 -5.39 -8.83 -4.00
N PRO A 11 -5.15 -10.13 -3.72
CA PRO A 11 -6.25 -11.07 -3.57
C PRO A 11 -7.23 -10.72 -2.44
N GLU A 12 -6.73 -10.17 -1.32
CA GLU A 12 -7.59 -9.78 -0.19
C GLU A 12 -8.46 -8.58 -0.54
N ILE A 13 -7.95 -7.64 -1.35
CA ILE A 13 -8.72 -6.49 -1.83
C ILE A 13 -9.87 -6.98 -2.72
N ILE A 14 -9.57 -7.90 -3.65
CA ILE A 14 -10.57 -8.48 -4.55
C ILE A 14 -11.63 -9.28 -3.77
N ASP A 15 -11.19 -10.19 -2.89
CA ASP A 15 -12.10 -11.03 -2.09
C ASP A 15 -12.98 -10.21 -1.15
N ALA A 16 -12.40 -9.20 -0.48
CA ALA A 16 -13.15 -8.31 0.43
C ALA A 16 -13.97 -7.26 -0.32
N ARG A 17 -13.81 -7.15 -1.65
CA ARG A 17 -14.41 -6.13 -2.52
C ARG A 17 -14.14 -4.69 -2.07
N GLN A 18 -13.01 -4.46 -1.42
CA GLN A 18 -12.62 -3.12 -0.94
C GLN A 18 -11.13 -3.01 -0.63
N ILE A 19 -10.58 -1.80 -0.79
CA ILE A 19 -9.32 -1.38 -0.18
C ILE A 19 -9.61 -1.02 1.27
N ARG A 20 -9.03 -1.77 2.20
CA ARG A 20 -9.20 -1.54 3.64
C ARG A 20 -8.41 -0.33 4.10
N LEU A 21 -8.84 0.23 5.24
CA LEU A 21 -8.10 1.28 5.91
C LEU A 21 -6.74 0.74 6.39
N GLY A 22 -5.67 1.45 6.02
CA GLY A 22 -4.33 1.23 6.55
C GLY A 22 -3.97 2.29 7.57
N GLU A 23 -2.88 2.08 8.29
CA GLU A 23 -2.28 3.11 9.14
C GLU A 23 -1.84 4.32 8.29
N LEU A 24 -2.17 5.51 8.78
CA LEU A 24 -1.68 6.75 8.19
C LEU A 24 -0.38 7.15 8.86
N PRO A 25 0.61 7.64 8.08
CA PRO A 25 1.90 8.01 8.62
C PRO A 25 1.75 9.35 9.35
N VAL A 26 1.56 9.29 10.66
CA VAL A 26 1.47 10.43 11.58
C VAL A 26 2.67 10.43 12.53
N ASP A 27 2.57 11.14 13.66
CA ASP A 27 3.64 11.21 14.67
C ASP A 27 4.17 9.81 15.03
N PRO A 28 5.47 9.54 14.79
CA PRO A 28 6.08 8.25 15.05
C PRO A 28 6.28 7.97 16.54
N GLU A 29 5.71 8.76 17.46
CA GLU A 29 5.67 8.46 18.89
C GLU A 29 4.33 7.83 19.33
N LEU A 30 3.29 7.86 18.49
CA LEU A 30 1.98 7.27 18.82
C LEU A 30 2.06 5.74 18.98
N SER A 31 1.32 5.20 19.95
CA SER A 31 1.14 3.75 20.07
C SER A 31 0.32 3.23 18.88
N TYR A 32 0.51 1.96 18.53
CA TYR A 32 -0.06 1.35 17.33
C TYR A 32 -1.60 1.50 17.24
N ASP A 33 -2.28 1.36 18.37
CA ASP A 33 -3.73 1.49 18.52
C ASP A 33 -4.25 2.93 18.36
N GLN A 34 -3.38 3.93 18.55
CA GLN A 34 -3.71 5.34 18.41
C GLN A 34 -3.45 5.89 17.00
N VAL A 35 -2.77 5.12 16.13
CA VAL A 35 -2.49 5.55 14.76
C VAL A 35 -3.81 5.64 13.98
N PRO A 36 -4.15 6.81 13.41
CA PRO A 36 -5.35 6.97 12.62
C PRO A 36 -5.27 6.11 11.37
N LYS A 37 -6.45 5.63 10.94
CA LYS A 37 -6.57 4.76 9.78
C LYS A 37 -7.23 5.48 8.61
N GLY A 38 -6.77 5.18 7.42
CA GLY A 38 -7.21 5.80 6.17
C GLY A 38 -6.60 5.09 4.97
N VAL A 39 -7.10 5.41 3.78
CA VAL A 39 -6.45 5.06 2.53
C VAL A 39 -5.61 6.23 2.07
N ASN A 40 -4.33 5.99 1.82
CA ASN A 40 -3.42 6.97 1.22
C ASN A 40 -3.48 6.83 -0.31
N LEU A 41 -3.72 7.96 -0.98
CA LEU A 41 -3.87 8.09 -2.42
C LEU A 41 -2.85 9.10 -2.96
N THR A 42 -2.39 8.88 -4.18
CA THR A 42 -1.50 9.81 -4.88
C THR A 42 -1.98 10.09 -6.30
N THR A 43 -1.74 11.29 -6.81
CA THR A 43 -1.92 11.59 -8.24
C THR A 43 -0.67 11.30 -9.07
N ASN A 44 0.46 10.94 -8.46
CA ASN A 44 1.77 10.97 -9.12
C ASN A 44 1.97 9.84 -10.15
N PRO A 45 2.10 10.15 -11.45
CA PRO A 45 2.23 9.14 -12.49
C PRO A 45 3.68 8.75 -12.80
N SER A 46 4.72 9.45 -12.33
CA SER A 46 6.12 9.10 -12.66
C SER A 46 6.60 7.86 -11.91
N PRO A 47 7.00 6.78 -12.62
CA PRO A 47 7.54 5.57 -12.00
C PRO A 47 8.78 5.84 -11.13
N GLU A 48 9.64 6.77 -11.55
CA GLU A 48 10.89 7.12 -10.85
C GLU A 48 10.61 7.71 -9.47
N THR A 49 9.55 8.50 -9.36
CA THR A 49 9.18 9.11 -8.09
C THR A 49 8.48 8.11 -7.16
N ASN A 50 7.70 7.18 -7.71
CA ASN A 50 7.10 6.11 -6.92
C ASN A 50 8.16 5.14 -6.38
N ILE A 51 9.16 4.79 -7.20
CA ILE A 51 10.34 4.04 -6.72
C ILE A 51 11.00 4.82 -5.59
N ARG A 52 11.29 6.12 -5.75
CA ARG A 52 11.95 6.89 -4.69
C ARG A 52 11.15 7.01 -3.38
N ILE A 53 9.82 7.10 -3.45
CA ILE A 53 8.96 7.22 -2.27
C ILE A 53 8.78 5.88 -1.53
N TRP A 54 8.71 4.77 -2.27
CA TRP A 54 8.32 3.47 -1.72
C TRP A 54 9.45 2.41 -1.70
N ALA A 55 10.57 2.63 -2.40
CA ALA A 55 11.69 1.67 -2.48
C ALA A 55 12.41 1.45 -1.14
N GLU A 56 12.23 2.35 -0.16
CA GLU A 56 12.79 2.15 1.18
C GLU A 56 12.00 1.11 2.01
N VAL A 57 10.83 0.63 1.54
CA VAL A 57 9.97 -0.32 2.26
C VAL A 57 10.38 -1.78 1.96
N ARG A 58 11.40 -2.25 2.68
CA ARG A 58 12.21 -3.48 2.42
C ARG A 58 11.54 -4.87 2.48
N ILE A 59 10.23 -5.00 2.74
CA ILE A 59 9.58 -6.34 2.84
C ILE A 59 8.30 -6.45 2.00
N VAL A 60 7.70 -5.34 1.62
CA VAL A 60 6.38 -5.30 0.98
C VAL A 60 6.39 -4.14 -0.02
N ASP A 61 6.98 -4.36 -1.19
CA ASP A 61 7.01 -3.35 -2.25
C ASP A 61 5.58 -3.04 -2.69
N LYS A 62 5.14 -1.79 -2.44
CA LYS A 62 3.81 -1.31 -2.81
C LYS A 62 3.76 -0.78 -4.25
N THR A 63 4.89 -0.70 -4.94
CA THR A 63 4.97 -0.20 -6.32
C THR A 63 4.59 -1.24 -7.35
N ASP A 64 4.48 -2.51 -6.98
CA ASP A 64 4.16 -3.57 -7.95
C ASP A 64 2.74 -3.48 -8.51
N VAL A 65 1.79 -2.98 -7.71
CA VAL A 65 0.38 -2.86 -8.11
C VAL A 65 -0.13 -1.45 -7.87
N ARG A 66 -0.70 -0.87 -8.93
CA ARG A 66 -1.33 0.44 -8.94
C ARG A 66 -2.81 0.29 -9.24
N LEU A 67 -3.64 0.86 -8.38
CA LEU A 67 -5.10 0.88 -8.50
C LEU A 67 -5.53 2.31 -8.78
N THR A 68 -6.15 2.58 -9.92
CA THR A 68 -6.74 3.91 -10.16
C THR A 68 -8.11 3.96 -9.53
N VAL A 69 -8.33 4.97 -8.69
CA VAL A 69 -9.58 5.15 -7.96
C VAL A 69 -10.27 6.44 -8.40
N SER A 70 -11.60 6.35 -8.49
CA SER A 70 -12.52 7.46 -8.72
C SER A 70 -13.26 7.76 -7.42
N ILE A 71 -12.84 8.82 -6.74
CA ILE A 71 -13.39 9.22 -5.43
C ILE A 71 -13.93 10.66 -5.55
N PRO A 72 -15.13 10.95 -5.02
CA PRO A 72 -15.67 12.31 -4.99
C PRO A 72 -14.74 13.29 -4.28
N GLU A 73 -14.57 14.50 -4.83
CA GLU A 73 -13.60 15.48 -4.31
C GLU A 73 -13.89 15.91 -2.86
N ASN A 74 -15.15 15.97 -2.47
CA ASN A 74 -15.58 16.33 -1.11
C ASN A 74 -15.18 15.29 -0.05
N GLU A 75 -14.80 14.09 -0.46
CA GLU A 75 -14.34 13.02 0.43
C GLU A 75 -12.80 12.97 0.55
N LEU A 76 -12.11 13.68 -0.33
CA LEU A 76 -10.66 13.74 -0.34
C LEU A 76 -10.15 14.73 0.70
N VAL A 77 -9.18 14.28 1.47
CA VAL A 77 -8.45 15.13 2.39
C VAL A 77 -7.03 15.31 1.88
N THR A 78 -6.69 16.53 1.50
CA THR A 78 -5.33 16.89 1.08
C THR A 78 -4.33 16.68 2.22
N PHE A 79 -3.04 16.52 1.88
CA PHE A 79 -1.98 16.49 2.88
C PHE A 79 -2.01 17.69 3.85
N ARG A 80 -2.36 18.89 3.37
CA ARG A 80 -2.48 20.09 4.20
C ARG A 80 -3.58 19.95 5.25
N GLN A 81 -4.75 19.46 4.85
CA GLN A 81 -5.87 19.23 5.76
C GLN A 81 -5.58 18.09 6.74
N PHE A 82 -4.96 17.00 6.27
CA PHE A 82 -4.48 15.88 7.09
C PHE A 82 -3.52 16.36 8.19
N ARG A 83 -2.49 17.13 7.81
CA ARG A 83 -1.53 17.75 8.74
C ARG A 83 -2.24 18.54 9.83
N LYS A 84 -3.20 19.38 9.45
CA LYS A 84 -3.98 20.20 10.39
C LYS A 84 -4.83 19.34 11.32
N LYS A 85 -5.50 18.32 10.77
CA LYS A 85 -6.40 17.42 11.50
C LYS A 85 -5.66 16.63 12.60
N PHE A 86 -4.45 16.16 12.32
CA PHE A 86 -3.66 15.35 13.26
C PHE A 86 -2.51 16.10 13.95
N ASN A 87 -2.48 17.44 13.84
CA ASN A 87 -1.46 18.29 14.44
C ASN A 87 -0.01 17.80 14.20
N VAL A 88 0.29 17.41 12.96
CA VAL A 88 1.60 16.87 12.61
C VAL A 88 2.67 17.97 12.74
N ARG A 89 3.61 17.75 13.67
CA ARG A 89 4.70 18.70 13.96
C ARG A 89 5.63 18.85 12.76
N GLU A 90 6.17 20.05 12.59
CA GLU A 90 7.01 20.42 11.43
C GLU A 90 8.23 19.51 11.26
N LYS A 91 8.89 19.14 12.37
CA LYS A 91 10.04 18.22 12.36
C LYS A 91 9.75 16.87 11.70
N TYR A 92 8.50 16.39 11.74
CA TYR A 92 8.10 15.12 11.12
C TYR A 92 7.70 15.25 9.65
N LEU A 93 7.47 16.46 9.14
CA LEU A 93 7.01 16.64 7.75
C LEU A 93 8.03 16.18 6.72
N LYS A 94 9.34 16.28 7.03
CA LYS A 94 10.41 15.76 6.18
C LYS A 94 10.49 14.23 6.20
N ILE A 95 10.01 13.59 7.26
CA ILE A 95 9.94 12.12 7.35
C ILE A 95 8.71 11.61 6.60
N LEU A 96 7.59 12.31 6.77
CA LEU A 96 6.30 11.94 6.17
C LEU A 96 6.21 12.29 4.68
N CYS A 97 7.03 13.23 4.21
CA CYS A 97 7.10 13.65 2.83
C CYS A 97 8.53 14.15 2.50
N PRO A 98 9.50 13.23 2.35
CA PRO A 98 10.92 13.57 2.19
C PRO A 98 11.25 14.37 0.93
N TYR A 99 10.35 14.40 -0.06
CA TYR A 99 10.57 15.04 -1.36
C TYR A 99 9.58 16.16 -1.69
N GLU A 100 8.89 16.71 -0.67
CA GLU A 100 7.98 17.86 -0.80
C GLU A 100 6.80 17.70 -1.77
N GLU A 101 6.46 16.47 -2.17
CA GLU A 101 5.35 16.16 -3.08
C GLU A 101 3.94 16.24 -2.44
N ARG A 102 3.78 17.06 -1.41
CA ARG A 102 2.59 17.13 -0.55
C ARG A 102 1.30 17.45 -1.30
N SER A 103 1.40 18.15 -2.43
CA SER A 103 0.26 18.48 -3.30
C SER A 103 -0.31 17.29 -4.05
N LYS A 104 0.43 16.17 -4.13
CA LYS A 104 0.01 14.97 -4.84
C LYS A 104 -0.65 13.94 -3.92
N TRP A 105 -0.67 14.18 -2.61
CA TRP A 105 -1.11 13.21 -1.60
C TRP A 105 -2.50 13.55 -1.06
N PHE A 106 -3.35 12.52 -1.04
CA PHE A 106 -4.74 12.60 -0.64
C PHE A 106 -5.07 11.44 0.30
N TYR A 107 -6.01 11.67 1.19
CA TYR A 107 -6.42 10.70 2.20
C TYR A 107 -7.94 10.54 2.17
N VAL A 108 -8.38 9.30 2.34
CA VAL A 108 -9.80 8.94 2.48
C VAL A 108 -9.98 8.17 3.78
N TYR A 109 -10.91 8.58 4.65
CA TYR A 109 -11.12 7.98 5.98
C TYR A 109 -12.18 6.87 6.00
N ARG A 110 -12.46 6.27 4.84
CA ARG A 110 -13.32 5.09 4.69
C ARG A 110 -12.65 4.10 3.73
N PRO A 111 -13.06 2.81 3.77
CA PRO A 111 -12.68 1.87 2.73
C PRO A 111 -13.11 2.38 1.34
N ILE A 112 -12.31 2.03 0.32
CA ILE A 112 -12.64 2.29 -1.08
C ILE A 112 -13.22 1.01 -1.65
N SER A 113 -14.43 1.08 -2.21
CA SER A 113 -15.10 -0.10 -2.77
C SER A 113 -14.46 -0.53 -4.08
N LEU A 114 -14.66 -1.79 -4.47
CA LEU A 114 -14.15 -2.31 -5.74
C LEU A 114 -14.69 -1.53 -6.95
N GLU A 115 -15.92 -1.04 -6.86
CA GLU A 115 -16.60 -0.26 -7.90
C GLU A 115 -15.97 1.13 -8.11
N GLU A 116 -15.31 1.66 -7.08
CA GLU A 116 -14.55 2.91 -7.16
C GLU A 116 -13.17 2.71 -7.80
N ILE A 117 -12.72 1.47 -7.99
CA ILE A 117 -11.46 1.14 -8.67
C ILE A 117 -11.73 1.01 -10.17
N VAL A 118 -11.32 2.02 -10.92
CA VAL A 118 -11.56 2.11 -12.37
C VAL A 118 -10.47 1.44 -13.20
N LYS A 119 -9.31 1.13 -12.61
CA LYS A 119 -8.19 0.53 -13.33
C LYS A 119 -7.27 -0.26 -12.40
N PHE A 120 -6.83 -1.43 -12.86
CA PHE A 120 -5.80 -2.24 -12.22
C PHE A 120 -4.56 -2.30 -13.10
N GLU A 121 -3.40 -1.98 -12.54
CA GLU A 121 -2.15 -2.02 -13.27
C GLU A 121 -1.06 -2.72 -12.46
N ARG A 122 -0.19 -3.45 -13.14
CA ARG A 122 0.98 -4.10 -12.56
C ARG A 122 2.25 -3.56 -13.19
N LYS A 123 3.28 -3.37 -12.37
CA LYS A 123 4.63 -3.01 -12.82
C LYS A 123 5.30 -4.19 -13.52
N GLU A 124 5.77 -3.96 -14.73
CA GLU A 124 6.53 -4.90 -15.55
C GLU A 124 8.04 -4.78 -15.27
N PRO A 125 8.87 -5.78 -15.62
CA PRO A 125 10.33 -5.73 -15.42
C PRO A 125 11.02 -4.54 -16.10
N ASN A 126 10.41 -3.99 -17.14
CA ASN A 126 10.90 -2.78 -17.83
C ASN A 126 10.55 -1.46 -17.10
N GLY A 127 9.98 -1.55 -15.89
CA GLY A 127 9.59 -0.41 -15.06
C GLY A 127 8.26 0.26 -15.45
N LYS A 128 7.62 -0.18 -16.55
CA LYS A 128 6.33 0.38 -17.00
C LYS A 128 5.16 -0.34 -16.33
N TYR A 129 4.04 0.37 -16.21
CA TYR A 129 2.80 -0.22 -15.74
C TYR A 129 1.98 -0.75 -16.91
N LYS A 130 1.54 -2.00 -16.81
CA LYS A 130 0.61 -2.64 -17.73
C LYS A 130 -0.75 -2.77 -17.07
N GLU A 131 -1.80 -2.37 -17.79
CA GLU A 131 -3.17 -2.59 -17.36
C GLU A 131 -3.52 -4.08 -17.38
N LEU A 132 -4.16 -4.55 -16.31
CA LEU A 132 -4.59 -5.93 -16.16
C LEU A 132 -6.02 -6.07 -16.68
N THR A 133 -6.24 -7.00 -17.60
CA THR A 133 -7.60 -7.43 -17.95
C THR A 133 -8.23 -8.20 -16.79
N PRO A 134 -9.57 -8.39 -16.75
CA PRO A 134 -10.20 -9.23 -15.73
C PRO A 134 -9.62 -10.65 -15.66
N ALA A 135 -9.25 -11.23 -16.81
CA ALA A 135 -8.63 -12.55 -16.87
C ALA A 135 -7.20 -12.56 -16.30
N ASP A 136 -6.40 -11.52 -16.61
CA ASP A 136 -5.05 -11.35 -16.05
C ASP A 136 -5.12 -11.19 -14.53
N LEU A 137 -6.05 -10.35 -14.05
CA LEU A 137 -6.24 -10.06 -12.63
C LEU A 137 -6.62 -11.33 -11.86
N ASN A 138 -7.56 -12.12 -12.37
CA ASN A 138 -7.96 -13.39 -11.75
C ASN A 138 -6.80 -14.39 -11.70
N SER A 139 -6.10 -14.57 -12.83
CA SER A 139 -4.94 -15.47 -12.92
C SER A 139 -3.83 -15.06 -11.94
N LEU A 140 -3.55 -13.76 -11.85
CA LEU A 140 -2.58 -13.20 -10.93
C LEU A 140 -2.99 -13.43 -9.47
N CYS A 141 -4.26 -13.22 -9.12
CA CYS A 141 -4.76 -13.46 -7.76
C CYS A 141 -4.61 -14.93 -7.35
N ILE A 142 -4.89 -15.87 -8.26
CA ILE A 142 -4.72 -17.31 -8.00
C ILE A 142 -3.25 -17.63 -7.71
N GLN A 143 -2.32 -17.15 -8.55
CA GLN A 143 -0.88 -17.36 -8.36
C GLN A 143 -0.39 -16.80 -7.02
N ILE A 144 -0.83 -15.59 -6.65
CA ILE A 144 -0.46 -14.97 -5.39
C ILE A 144 -0.99 -15.77 -4.20
N LYS A 145 -2.26 -16.22 -4.23
CA LYS A 145 -2.84 -17.03 -3.15
C LYS A 145 -2.06 -18.33 -2.95
N GLN A 146 -1.78 -19.06 -4.04
CA GLN A 146 -1.00 -20.29 -4.00
C GLN A 146 0.39 -20.08 -3.38
N GLU A 147 1.08 -19.00 -3.79
CA GLU A 147 2.39 -18.68 -3.26
C GLU A 147 2.35 -18.26 -1.78
N ARG A 148 1.36 -17.45 -1.39
CA ARG A 148 1.16 -17.06 0.01
C ARG A 148 0.92 -18.26 0.90
N ASP A 149 0.02 -19.16 0.49
CA ASP A 149 -0.33 -20.35 1.27
C ASP A 149 0.83 -21.34 1.38
N ARG A 150 1.76 -21.31 0.42
CA ARG A 150 2.98 -22.11 0.42
C ARG A 150 4.09 -21.50 1.28
N ALA A 151 4.35 -20.20 1.12
CA ALA A 151 5.61 -19.57 1.54
C ALA A 151 5.47 -18.57 2.70
N ILE A 152 4.25 -18.16 3.08
CA ILE A 152 4.03 -17.13 4.09
C ILE A 152 3.34 -17.71 5.33
N ASP A 153 3.77 -17.24 6.49
CA ASP A 153 3.08 -17.36 7.77
C ASP A 153 2.67 -15.97 8.28
N PHE A 154 1.51 -15.92 8.93
CA PHE A 154 0.93 -14.70 9.49
C PHE A 154 0.84 -14.83 11.01
N LYS A 155 1.67 -14.05 11.72
CA LYS A 155 1.68 -14.04 13.19
C LYS A 155 1.18 -12.70 13.71
N ILE A 156 0.28 -12.74 14.69
CA ILE A 156 -0.07 -11.53 15.45
C ILE A 156 1.03 -11.28 16.47
N ILE A 157 1.59 -10.06 16.46
CA ILE A 157 2.57 -9.63 17.46
C ILE A 157 1.87 -9.50 18.81
N THR A 158 2.38 -10.15 19.85
CA THR A 158 1.73 -10.25 21.16
C THR A 158 2.27 -9.26 22.20
N ASP A 159 3.40 -8.61 21.93
CA ASP A 159 4.11 -7.73 22.84
C ASP A 159 4.74 -6.50 22.15
N GLY A 160 5.22 -5.56 22.97
CA GLY A 160 5.89 -4.35 22.51
C GLY A 160 4.97 -3.37 21.78
N ARG A 161 5.61 -2.40 21.12
CA ARG A 161 4.92 -1.28 20.45
C ARG A 161 4.01 -1.71 19.30
N LEU A 162 4.30 -2.86 18.68
CA LEU A 162 3.54 -3.40 17.54
C LEU A 162 2.50 -4.46 17.98
N LYS A 163 2.21 -4.58 19.28
CA LYS A 163 1.21 -5.53 19.77
C LYS A 163 -0.11 -5.37 19.03
N GLY A 164 -0.64 -6.49 18.52
CA GLY A 164 -1.85 -6.55 17.71
C GLY A 164 -1.62 -6.43 16.20
N ALA A 165 -0.43 -6.02 15.75
CA ALA A 165 -0.11 -5.98 14.33
C ALA A 165 0.08 -7.38 13.75
N LYS A 166 -0.31 -7.55 12.48
CA LYS A 166 -0.12 -8.79 11.72
C LYS A 166 1.26 -8.75 11.06
N ALA A 167 2.20 -9.52 11.60
CA ALA A 167 3.53 -9.71 11.02
C ALA A 167 3.47 -10.80 9.93
N LEU A 168 4.01 -10.47 8.75
CA LEU A 168 4.34 -11.45 7.74
C LEU A 168 5.71 -12.04 8.01
N ARG A 169 5.80 -13.37 7.92
CA ARG A 169 7.07 -14.10 7.93
C ARG A 169 7.11 -15.07 6.78
N GLN A 170 8.27 -15.21 6.17
CA GLN A 170 8.52 -16.29 5.24
C GLN A 170 8.68 -17.60 6.03
N ARG A 171 8.09 -18.69 5.52
CA ARG A 171 8.26 -20.01 6.12
C ARG A 171 9.70 -20.49 5.97
N GLU A 172 10.19 -21.12 7.02
CA GLU A 172 11.55 -21.66 7.06
C GLU A 172 11.73 -22.77 6.00
N GLY A 173 12.88 -22.77 5.32
CA GLY A 173 13.19 -23.75 4.28
C GLY A 173 12.42 -23.58 2.96
N VAL A 174 11.55 -22.57 2.83
CA VAL A 174 10.79 -22.30 1.60
C VAL A 174 11.44 -21.17 0.81
N SER A 175 12.01 -21.47 -0.36
CA SER A 175 12.52 -20.44 -1.27
C SER A 175 11.39 -19.55 -1.79
N PRO A 176 11.55 -18.20 -1.76
CA PRO A 176 10.54 -17.30 -2.27
C PRO A 176 10.58 -17.31 -3.80
N SER A 177 9.43 -17.41 -4.45
CA SER A 177 9.36 -17.23 -5.91
C SER A 177 9.63 -15.78 -6.31
N TRP A 178 9.65 -15.50 -7.62
CA TRP A 178 9.76 -14.13 -8.14
C TRP A 178 8.72 -13.15 -7.56
N LEU A 179 7.57 -13.66 -7.06
CA LEU A 179 6.50 -12.88 -6.42
C LEU A 179 6.88 -12.33 -5.04
N LEU A 180 7.80 -13.00 -4.34
CA LEU A 180 8.22 -12.70 -2.97
C LEU A 180 9.73 -12.48 -2.85
N SER A 181 10.49 -12.76 -3.91
CA SER A 181 11.92 -12.51 -3.96
C SER A 181 12.16 -11.01 -4.03
N LYS A 182 13.17 -10.54 -3.30
CA LYS A 182 13.79 -9.25 -3.62
C LYS A 182 14.18 -9.28 -5.10
N GLN A 183 13.67 -8.36 -5.91
CA GLN A 183 14.41 -8.02 -7.12
C GLN A 183 15.72 -7.41 -6.64
N GLU A 184 16.77 -8.24 -6.56
CA GLU A 184 18.12 -7.72 -6.51
C GLU A 184 18.39 -7.13 -7.90
N GLY A 185 18.28 -5.80 -7.98
CA GLY A 185 18.73 -4.97 -9.08
C GLY A 185 19.68 -3.93 -8.54
#